data_AF-A0A7J8H4R8-F1
#
_entry.id   AF-A0A7J8H4R8-F1
#
_cell.length_a   1.000
_cell.length_b   1.000
_cell.length_c   1.000
_cell.angle_alpha   90.00
_cell.angle_beta   90.00
_cell.angle_gamma   90.00
#
_symmetry.space_group_name_H-M   'P 1'
#
loop_
_entity.id
_entity.type
_entity.pdbx_description
1 polymer ?
#
loop_
_entity_poly.entity_id
_entity_poly.type
_entity_poly.pdbx_seq_one_letter_code
_entity_poly.pdbx_strand_id
1 'polypeptide(L)'
;MVGQVKQCEGITSPEGSKSIVEGIIEEEEEDEEGSESVNKRKKEDDMETKKDHPYTWRIELAKTEKYWDGWFRGLSNLFLSCPIPKLLLLAGVDRLDKDLTIGQMQGKFQMQVLPQCGHAVHEDAPDKVAEAVATFLIRHRFAESIGGFQCVFPGC
;
A
#
# COMPACT_ATOMS: atom_id res chain seq x y z
N MET A 1 0.47 5.27 -4.56
CA MET A 1 1.17 4.01 -4.27
C MET A 1 0.86 3.67 -2.84
N VAL A 2 0.20 2.54 -2.56
CA VAL A 2 -0.14 2.15 -1.17
C VAL A 2 1.14 1.61 -0.54
N GLY A 3 1.60 2.27 0.51
CA GLY A 3 2.79 1.89 1.25
C GLY A 3 2.49 1.89 2.74
N GLN A 4 3.28 1.14 3.50
CA GLN A 4 3.17 1.18 4.96
C GLN A 4 3.83 2.44 5.51
N VAL A 5 3.22 3.07 6.52
CA VAL A 5 3.80 4.21 7.26
C VAL A 5 4.23 3.82 8.68
N LYS A 6 5.21 4.53 9.21
CA LYS A 6 5.63 4.51 10.63
C LYS A 6 5.63 5.93 11.19
N GLN A 7 5.48 6.05 12.51
CA GLN A 7 5.77 7.30 13.20
C GLN A 7 7.28 7.57 13.13
N CYS A 8 7.67 8.84 13.07
CA CYS A 8 9.05 9.25 13.27
C CYS A 8 9.44 9.04 14.74
N GLU A 9 10.47 8.23 14.95
CA GLU A 9 11.11 8.12 16.26
C GLU A 9 11.80 9.45 16.59
N GLY A 10 11.70 9.89 17.85
CA GLY A 10 12.12 11.22 18.27
C GLY A 10 13.59 11.49 17.98
N ILE A 11 13.86 12.59 17.25
CA ILE A 11 15.21 12.95 16.81
C ILE A 11 16.08 13.34 18.01
N THR A 12 17.06 12.50 18.35
CA THR A 12 18.28 12.97 19.02
C THR A 12 19.11 13.75 18.00
N SER A 13 19.07 15.07 18.10
CA SER A 13 19.57 16.00 17.07
C SER A 13 21.11 16.01 16.95
N PRO A 14 21.66 15.85 15.73
CA PRO A 14 22.96 16.41 15.34
C PRO A 14 22.77 17.83 14.77
N GLU A 15 23.81 18.65 14.90
CA GLU A 15 23.72 20.10 14.75
C GLU A 15 23.37 20.62 13.34
N GLY A 16 22.34 21.46 13.27
CA GLY A 16 22.43 22.83 12.76
C GLY A 16 22.87 23.06 11.30
N SER A 17 21.91 23.38 10.44
CA SER A 17 22.12 24.26 9.28
C SER A 17 20.86 25.09 9.03
N LYS A 18 20.90 26.38 9.34
CA LYS A 18 19.78 27.31 9.10
C LYS A 18 19.86 27.83 7.65
N SER A 19 18.93 27.42 6.79
CA SER A 19 18.62 28.17 5.57
C SER A 19 17.65 29.30 5.90
N ILE A 20 17.89 30.48 5.34
CA ILE A 20 17.16 31.72 5.61
C ILE A 20 15.72 31.64 5.08
N VAL A 21 14.81 32.31 5.79
CA VAL A 21 13.38 32.44 5.47
C VAL A 21 13.16 33.71 4.67
N GLU A 22 12.26 33.69 3.69
CA GLU A 22 11.62 34.90 3.16
C GLU A 22 10.12 34.60 3.00
N GLY A 23 9.33 35.20 3.89
CA GLY A 23 7.87 35.09 3.93
C GLY A 23 7.26 36.46 3.70
N ILE A 24 6.21 36.52 2.89
CA ILE A 24 5.60 37.76 2.41
C ILE A 24 4.98 38.56 3.57
N ILE A 25 5.24 39.86 3.58
CA ILE A 25 4.66 40.83 4.51
C ILE A 25 3.32 41.29 3.94
N GLU A 26 2.26 41.25 4.75
CA GLU A 26 1.05 42.05 4.56
C GLU A 26 0.97 43.05 5.73
N GLU A 27 0.73 44.32 5.40
CA GLU A 27 0.67 45.45 6.32
C GLU A 27 -0.79 45.78 6.65
N GLU A 28 -1.15 45.93 7.94
CA GLU A 28 -2.34 46.68 8.38
C GLU A 28 -1.99 47.50 9.64
N GLU A 29 -2.72 48.61 9.85
CA GLU A 29 -2.25 49.84 10.53
C GLU A 29 -2.41 49.85 12.08
N GLU A 30 -1.76 50.84 12.73
CA GLU A 30 -1.73 51.08 14.18
C GLU A 30 -2.93 51.90 14.70
N ASP A 31 -3.27 51.80 16.01
CA ASP A 31 -3.78 52.92 16.84
C ASP A 31 -3.87 52.56 18.36
N GLU A 32 -3.65 53.55 19.26
CA GLU A 32 -3.69 53.46 20.75
C GLU A 32 -5.00 54.10 21.36
N GLU A 33 -5.35 54.11 22.66
CA GLU A 33 -4.70 53.81 23.96
C GLU A 33 -5.67 53.04 24.92
N GLY A 34 -5.22 52.72 26.15
CA GLY A 34 -6.11 52.80 27.33
C GLY A 34 -5.95 51.76 28.46
N SER A 35 -5.55 52.21 29.66
CA SER A 35 -5.57 51.46 30.94
C SER A 35 -7.03 51.26 31.45
N GLU A 36 -7.39 50.33 32.37
CA GLU A 36 -6.80 50.05 33.69
C GLU A 36 -7.24 48.66 34.26
N SER A 37 -7.14 48.42 35.58
CA SER A 37 -6.80 47.11 36.18
C SER A 37 -7.93 46.25 36.84
N VAL A 38 -7.56 45.01 37.24
CA VAL A 38 -8.26 44.03 38.11
C VAL A 38 -9.30 43.13 37.41
N ASN A 39 -9.09 41.81 37.24
CA ASN A 39 -9.06 40.84 38.35
C ASN A 39 -8.34 39.50 38.03
N LYS A 40 -7.80 38.85 39.07
CA LYS A 40 -6.92 37.67 38.99
C LYS A 40 -7.71 36.36 39.08
N ARG A 41 -7.76 35.59 37.99
CA ARG A 41 -7.99 34.12 37.97
C ARG A 41 -7.62 33.54 36.60
N LYS A 42 -6.32 33.40 36.35
CA LYS A 42 -5.84 32.61 35.20
C LYS A 42 -6.07 31.13 35.56
N LYS A 43 -7.11 30.54 34.97
CA LYS A 43 -7.34 29.09 35.04
C LYS A 43 -6.18 28.42 34.29
N GLU A 44 -5.55 27.44 34.92
CA GLU A 44 -4.55 26.59 34.28
C GLU A 44 -5.29 25.70 33.27
N ASP A 45 -5.40 26.17 32.02
CA ASP A 45 -5.59 25.25 30.91
C ASP A 45 -4.25 24.56 30.69
N ASP A 46 -4.18 23.33 31.17
CA ASP A 46 -3.16 22.35 30.82
C ASP A 46 -3.25 22.07 29.32
N MET A 47 -2.62 22.94 28.52
CA MET A 47 -2.37 22.69 27.11
C MET A 47 -1.34 21.56 27.03
N GLU A 48 -1.86 20.34 27.19
CA GLU A 48 -1.20 19.10 26.84
C GLU A 48 -0.84 19.20 25.35
N THR A 49 0.38 19.66 25.12
CA THR A 49 0.94 19.86 23.79
C THR A 49 1.10 18.47 23.19
N LYS A 50 0.07 18.06 22.44
CA LYS A 50 0.09 16.84 21.63
C LYS A 50 1.39 16.88 20.84
N LYS A 51 2.33 16.04 21.24
CA LYS A 51 3.57 15.84 20.49
C LYS A 51 3.14 15.24 19.17
N ASP A 52 3.06 16.05 18.13
CA ASP A 52 2.85 15.56 16.78
C ASP A 52 4.04 14.70 16.43
N HIS A 53 3.81 13.39 16.35
CA HIS A 53 4.78 12.42 15.85
C HIS A 53 4.50 12.30 14.35
N PRO A 54 5.22 13.04 13.48
CA PRO A 54 4.96 13.00 12.04
C PRO A 54 5.15 11.57 11.53
N TYR A 55 4.36 11.19 10.53
CA TYR A 55 4.49 9.89 9.89
C TYR A 55 5.42 9.97 8.69
N THR A 56 6.14 8.89 8.43
CA THR A 56 6.97 8.70 7.23
C THR A 56 6.76 7.30 6.67
N TRP A 57 7.12 7.08 5.41
CA TRP A 57 7.08 5.74 4.81
C TRP A 57 8.01 4.79 5.58
N ARG A 58 7.59 3.52 5.77
CA ARG A 58 8.43 2.52 6.46
C ARG A 58 9.73 2.24 5.73
N ILE A 59 9.70 2.32 4.41
CA ILE A 59 10.84 2.09 3.51
C ILE A 59 10.78 3.08 2.35
N GLU A 60 11.95 3.60 1.98
CA GLU A 60 12.14 4.39 0.77
C GLU A 60 12.36 3.45 -0.42
N LEU A 61 11.27 2.98 -1.02
CA LEU A 61 11.29 1.88 -2.00
C LEU A 61 12.21 2.17 -3.21
N ALA A 62 12.36 3.44 -3.62
CA ALA A 62 13.27 3.85 -4.69
C ALA A 62 14.72 3.41 -4.46
N LYS A 63 15.22 3.35 -3.22
CA LYS A 63 16.58 2.85 -2.90
C LYS A 63 16.79 1.37 -3.22
N THR A 64 15.72 0.62 -3.51
CA THR A 64 15.76 -0.78 -3.94
C THR A 64 15.81 -0.97 -5.45
N GLU A 65 15.73 0.09 -6.27
CA GLU A 65 15.66 0.04 -7.74
C GLU A 65 16.75 -0.83 -8.37
N LYS A 66 17.98 -0.72 -7.86
CA LYS A 66 19.15 -1.55 -8.23
C LYS A 66 18.95 -3.07 -8.15
N TYR A 67 17.89 -3.55 -7.49
CA TYR A 67 17.55 -4.96 -7.38
C TYR A 67 16.39 -5.38 -8.29
N TRP A 68 15.60 -4.45 -8.83
CA TRP A 68 14.34 -4.74 -9.53
C TRP A 68 14.55 -5.59 -10.79
N ASP A 69 15.64 -5.36 -11.54
CA ASP A 69 15.99 -6.20 -12.70
C ASP A 69 16.15 -7.67 -12.30
N GLY A 70 16.82 -7.93 -11.18
CA GLY A 70 16.99 -9.28 -10.63
C GLY A 70 15.71 -9.91 -10.06
N TRP A 71 14.67 -9.11 -9.78
CA TRP A 71 13.37 -9.62 -9.33
C TRP A 71 12.47 -10.06 -10.49
N PHE A 72 12.55 -9.36 -11.64
CA PHE A 72 11.59 -9.52 -12.73
C PHE A 72 12.17 -10.14 -14.01
N ARG A 73 13.49 -10.06 -14.26
CA ARG A 73 14.12 -10.61 -15.47
C ARG A 73 13.91 -12.13 -15.55
N GLY A 74 13.12 -12.55 -16.54
CA GLY A 74 12.82 -13.98 -16.79
C GLY A 74 11.78 -14.59 -15.84
N LEU A 75 11.13 -13.79 -14.98
CA LEU A 75 10.17 -14.25 -13.98
C LEU A 75 9.02 -15.08 -14.60
N SER A 76 8.52 -14.67 -15.76
CA SER A 76 7.46 -15.38 -16.49
C SER A 76 7.85 -16.79 -16.90
N ASN A 77 9.04 -16.98 -17.47
CA ASN A 77 9.55 -18.32 -17.81
C ASN A 77 9.86 -19.14 -16.57
N LEU A 78 10.38 -18.51 -15.51
CA LEU A 78 10.62 -19.18 -14.23
C LEU A 78 9.31 -19.71 -13.62
N PHE A 79 8.28 -18.88 -13.54
CA PHE A 79 6.93 -19.26 -13.11
C PHE A 79 6.35 -20.40 -13.98
N LEU A 80 6.46 -20.32 -15.30
CA LEU A 80 5.99 -21.36 -16.21
C LEU A 80 6.76 -22.69 -16.06
N SER A 81 8.04 -22.63 -15.68
CA SER A 81 8.89 -23.82 -15.50
C SER A 81 8.55 -24.64 -14.24
N CYS A 82 7.92 -24.04 -13.23
CA CYS A 82 7.55 -24.71 -11.98
C CYS A 82 6.54 -25.86 -12.24
N PRO A 83 6.88 -27.14 -11.96
CA PRO A 83 6.09 -28.31 -12.32
C PRO A 83 4.96 -28.61 -11.30
N ILE A 84 4.20 -27.58 -10.94
CA ILE A 84 3.10 -27.61 -9.97
C ILE A 84 1.85 -26.93 -10.56
N PRO A 85 0.65 -27.18 -10.02
CA PRO A 85 -0.51 -26.33 -10.24
C PRO A 85 -0.19 -24.87 -9.88
N LYS A 86 -0.65 -23.93 -10.70
CA LYS A 86 -0.35 -22.49 -10.56
C LYS A 86 -1.61 -21.67 -10.74
N LEU A 87 -1.75 -20.61 -9.95
CA LEU A 87 -2.81 -19.61 -10.04
C LEU A 87 -2.18 -18.23 -10.27
N LEU A 88 -2.69 -17.46 -11.23
CA LEU A 88 -2.33 -16.07 -11.47
C LEU A 88 -3.59 -15.18 -11.36
N LEU A 89 -3.56 -14.23 -10.43
CA LEU A 89 -4.63 -13.25 -10.24
C LEU A 89 -4.21 -11.90 -10.84
N LEU A 90 -5.06 -11.32 -11.68
CA LEU A 90 -4.77 -10.07 -12.40
C LEU A 90 -5.86 -9.03 -12.15
N ALA A 91 -5.49 -7.78 -11.97
CA ALA A 91 -6.45 -6.66 -11.99
C ALA A 91 -7.02 -6.37 -13.40
N GLY A 92 -6.28 -6.74 -14.43
CA GLY A 92 -6.62 -6.56 -15.84
C GLY A 92 -5.71 -7.41 -16.74
N VAL A 93 -6.21 -7.75 -17.94
CA VAL A 93 -5.51 -8.62 -18.92
C VAL A 93 -4.36 -7.92 -19.63
N ASP A 94 -4.31 -6.59 -19.57
CA ASP A 94 -3.24 -5.71 -20.06
C ASP A 94 -1.86 -5.99 -19.43
N ARG A 95 -1.82 -6.79 -18.35
CA ARG A 95 -0.60 -7.11 -17.58
C ARG A 95 0.07 -8.43 -17.97
N LEU A 96 -0.43 -9.14 -18.97
CA LEU A 96 0.22 -10.35 -19.49
C LEU A 96 1.32 -9.99 -20.50
N ASP A 97 2.52 -10.54 -20.28
CA ASP A 97 3.56 -10.53 -21.31
C ASP A 97 3.35 -11.65 -22.36
N LYS A 98 4.23 -11.70 -23.35
CA LYS A 98 4.20 -12.69 -24.42
C LYS A 98 4.30 -14.13 -23.90
N ASP A 99 5.16 -14.37 -22.91
CA ASP A 99 5.47 -15.73 -22.43
C ASP A 99 4.32 -16.27 -21.58
N LEU A 100 3.76 -15.46 -20.69
CA LEU A 100 2.55 -15.78 -19.93
C LEU A 100 1.32 -15.92 -20.84
N THR A 101 1.19 -15.11 -21.89
CA THR A 101 0.11 -15.26 -22.88
C THR A 101 0.19 -16.61 -23.58
N ILE A 102 1.36 -17.01 -24.07
CA ILE A 102 1.59 -18.34 -24.67
C ILE A 102 1.33 -19.44 -23.64
N GLY A 103 1.81 -19.29 -22.40
CA GLY A 103 1.60 -20.25 -21.33
C GLY A 103 0.13 -20.43 -20.95
N GLN A 104 -0.65 -19.34 -20.95
CA GLN A 104 -2.08 -19.35 -20.67
C GLN A 104 -2.87 -20.03 -21.80
N MET A 105 -2.55 -19.72 -23.06
CA MET A 105 -3.14 -20.40 -24.23
C MET A 105 -2.80 -21.90 -24.27
N GLN A 106 -1.68 -22.32 -23.67
CA GLN A 106 -1.29 -23.72 -23.48
C GLN A 106 -1.87 -24.37 -22.21
N GLY A 107 -2.68 -23.66 -21.41
CA GLY A 107 -3.28 -24.17 -20.18
C GLY A 107 -2.29 -24.48 -19.06
N LYS A 108 -1.09 -23.86 -19.05
CA LYS A 108 -0.01 -24.16 -18.07
C LYS A 108 -0.28 -23.65 -16.65
N PHE A 109 -1.26 -22.77 -16.48
CA PHE A 109 -1.70 -22.22 -15.20
C PHE A 109 -3.19 -21.84 -15.25
N GLN A 110 -3.82 -21.71 -14.08
CA GLN A 110 -5.15 -21.11 -13.95
C GLN A 110 -4.99 -19.60 -13.82
N MET A 111 -5.83 -18.83 -14.52
CA MET A 111 -5.82 -17.37 -14.47
C MET A 111 -7.21 -16.86 -14.13
N GLN A 112 -7.29 -15.84 -13.26
CA GLN A 112 -8.52 -15.15 -12.95
C GLN A 112 -8.30 -13.64 -12.95
N VAL A 113 -9.20 -12.92 -13.63
CA VAL A 113 -9.16 -11.47 -13.71
C VAL A 113 -10.17 -10.90 -12.71
N LEU A 114 -9.71 -10.02 -11.84
CA LEU A 114 -10.50 -9.30 -10.86
C LEU A 114 -10.62 -7.83 -11.33
N PRO A 115 -11.60 -7.52 -12.19
CA PRO A 115 -11.78 -6.16 -12.68
C PRO A 115 -12.09 -5.20 -11.52
N GLN A 116 -11.84 -3.90 -11.75
CA GLN A 116 -12.02 -2.81 -10.78
C GLN A 116 -11.03 -2.82 -9.60
N CYS A 117 -10.01 -3.69 -9.61
CA CYS A 117 -8.91 -3.66 -8.65
C CYS A 117 -7.71 -2.84 -9.18
N GLY A 118 -6.85 -2.36 -8.29
CA GLY A 118 -5.66 -1.57 -8.60
C GLY A 118 -4.39 -2.43 -8.71
N HIS A 119 -3.54 -2.35 -7.69
CA HIS A 119 -2.30 -3.15 -7.60
C HIS A 119 -2.40 -4.20 -6.49
N ALA A 120 -2.88 -3.80 -5.31
CA ALA A 120 -3.09 -4.68 -4.16
C ALA A 120 -4.48 -5.35 -4.24
N VAL A 121 -4.69 -6.23 -5.23
CA VAL A 121 -6.00 -6.88 -5.49
C VAL A 121 -6.60 -7.61 -4.28
N HIS A 122 -5.76 -8.00 -3.31
CA HIS A 122 -6.14 -8.64 -2.06
C HIS A 122 -6.62 -7.67 -0.97
N GLU A 123 -6.26 -6.39 -1.06
CA GLU A 123 -6.86 -5.31 -0.25
C GLU A 123 -8.11 -4.74 -0.97
N ASP A 124 -8.07 -4.62 -2.31
CA ASP A 124 -9.16 -4.06 -3.10
C ASP A 124 -10.40 -4.99 -3.16
N ALA A 125 -10.20 -6.31 -3.23
CA ALA A 125 -11.26 -7.31 -3.36
C ALA A 125 -10.96 -8.60 -2.57
N PRO A 126 -10.83 -8.53 -1.23
CA PRO A 126 -10.42 -9.66 -0.39
C PRO A 126 -11.30 -10.90 -0.57
N ASP A 127 -12.63 -10.74 -0.63
CA ASP A 127 -13.57 -11.85 -0.78
C ASP A 127 -13.36 -12.60 -2.12
N LYS A 128 -13.16 -11.86 -3.22
CA LYS A 128 -12.93 -12.46 -4.55
C LYS A 128 -11.58 -13.17 -4.63
N VAL A 129 -10.54 -12.65 -3.95
CA VAL A 129 -9.25 -13.33 -3.84
C VAL A 129 -9.38 -14.60 -3.00
N ALA A 130 -10.11 -14.55 -1.88
CA ALA A 130 -10.39 -15.72 -1.05
C ALA A 130 -11.18 -16.79 -1.82
N GLU A 131 -12.22 -16.42 -2.56
CA GLU A 131 -13.01 -17.31 -3.42
C GLU A 131 -12.14 -17.98 -4.51
N ALA A 132 -11.29 -17.20 -5.19
CA ALA A 132 -10.38 -17.69 -6.22
C ALA A 132 -9.38 -18.71 -5.67
N VAL A 133 -8.77 -18.41 -4.52
CA VAL A 133 -7.80 -19.29 -3.84
C VAL A 133 -8.49 -20.53 -3.29
N ALA A 134 -9.64 -20.40 -2.62
CA ALA A 134 -10.41 -21.55 -2.12
C ALA A 134 -10.82 -22.49 -3.26
N THR A 135 -11.35 -21.94 -4.35
CA THR A 135 -11.70 -22.69 -5.57
C THR A 135 -10.50 -23.46 -6.12
N PHE A 136 -9.33 -22.82 -6.20
CA PHE A 136 -8.09 -23.46 -6.67
C PHE A 136 -7.61 -24.57 -5.71
N LEU A 137 -7.60 -24.34 -4.39
CA LEU A 137 -7.20 -25.33 -3.39
C LEU A 137 -8.11 -26.57 -3.41
N ILE A 138 -9.44 -26.36 -3.49
CA ILE A 138 -10.43 -27.44 -3.56
C ILE A 138 -10.30 -28.20 -4.91
N ARG A 139 -10.13 -27.48 -6.04
CA ARG A 139 -9.91 -28.07 -7.37
C ARG A 139 -8.76 -29.08 -7.37
N HIS A 140 -7.67 -28.73 -6.70
CA HIS A 140 -6.44 -29.51 -6.65
C HIS A 140 -6.33 -30.42 -5.42
N ARG A 141 -7.39 -30.52 -4.60
CA ARG A 141 -7.45 -31.33 -3.37
C ARG A 141 -6.35 -31.00 -2.35
N PHE A 142 -6.01 -29.73 -2.25
CA PHE A 142 -5.09 -29.20 -1.23
C PHE A 142 -5.83 -28.80 0.07
N ALA A 143 -7.14 -28.57 -0.01
CA ALA A 143 -8.01 -28.27 1.14
C ALA A 143 -9.43 -28.79 0.89
N GLU A 144 -10.15 -29.07 1.98
CA GLU A 144 -11.58 -29.39 1.98
C GLU A 144 -12.43 -28.12 2.17
N SER A 145 -13.66 -28.11 1.67
CA SER A 145 -14.57 -26.98 1.86
C SER A 145 -15.18 -26.94 3.27
N ILE A 146 -15.38 -25.74 3.79
CA ILE A 146 -16.10 -25.48 5.04
C ILE A 146 -17.38 -24.71 4.72
N GLY A 147 -18.46 -24.94 5.48
CA GLY A 147 -19.63 -24.05 5.48
C GLY A 147 -20.44 -24.03 4.19
N GLY A 148 -20.49 -25.14 3.43
CA GLY A 148 -21.32 -25.23 2.23
C GLY A 148 -20.82 -24.43 1.02
N PHE A 149 -19.54 -24.02 1.02
CA PHE A 149 -18.90 -23.31 -0.10
C PHE A 149 -19.12 -24.04 -1.43
N GLN A 150 -19.85 -23.41 -2.35
CA GLN A 150 -20.06 -23.93 -3.70
C GLN A 150 -18.88 -23.54 -4.58
N CYS A 151 -18.10 -24.54 -4.97
CA CYS A 151 -16.95 -24.35 -5.85
C CYS A 151 -17.43 -24.05 -7.27
N VAL A 152 -17.41 -22.78 -7.68
CA VAL A 152 -17.84 -22.35 -9.01
C VAL A 152 -16.73 -22.61 -10.02
N PHE A 153 -16.65 -23.84 -10.53
CA PHE A 153 -15.72 -24.15 -11.61
C PHE A 153 -16.18 -23.47 -12.91
N PRO A 154 -15.31 -22.69 -13.58
CA PRO A 154 -15.58 -22.28 -14.95
C PRO A 154 -15.79 -23.52 -15.81
N GLY A 155 -16.90 -23.56 -16.56
CA GLY A 155 -17.17 -24.63 -17.51
C GLY A 155 -16.06 -24.73 -18.55
N CYS A 156 -15.71 -25.97 -18.90
CA CYS A 156 -14.79 -26.30 -19.99
C CYS A 156 -15.44 -26.12 -21.36
#